data_AF-A0A349R3M8-F1
#
_entry.id   AF-A0A349R3M8-F1
#
_cell.length_a   1.000
_cell.length_b   1.000
_cell.length_c   1.000
_cell.angle_alpha   90.00
_cell.angle_beta   90.00
_cell.angle_gamma   90.00
#
_symmetry.space_group_name_H-M   'P 1'
#
loop_
_entity.id
_entity.type
_entity.pdbx_description
1 polymer ?
#
loop_
_entity_poly.entity_id
_entity_poly.type
_entity_poly.pdbx_seq_one_letter_code
_entity_poly.pdbx_strand_id
1 'polypeptide(L)' 'MLRSLSSKPYKADYKEAGGYILKHSVGSIPHKTEVDVPLTYADYYYVEALVRYDRLLRGEKVIKQ' A
#
# COMPACT_ATOMS: atom_id res chain seq x y z
N MET A 1 -4.56 4.37 9.85
CA MET A 1 -3.78 3.48 8.96
C MET A 1 -3.64 4.04 7.55
N LEU A 2 -4.71 4.15 6.75
CA LEU A 2 -4.62 4.66 5.36
C LEU A 2 -3.96 6.04 5.26
N ARG A 3 -4.30 6.98 6.15
CA ARG A 3 -3.66 8.32 6.19
C ARG A 3 -2.13 8.25 6.31
N SER A 4 -1.60 7.34 7.13
CA SER A 4 -0.16 7.15 7.31
C SER A 4 0.49 6.58 6.05
N LEU A 5 -0.15 5.60 5.40
CA LEU A 5 0.31 5.04 4.13
C LEU A 5 0.20 6.04 2.97
N SER A 6 -0.70 7.02 3.07
CA SER A 6 -0.88 8.09 2.08
C SER A 6 0.03 9.30 2.28
N SER A 7 0.95 9.27 3.26
CA SER A 7 1.89 10.37 3.54
C SER A 7 3.32 9.86 3.70
N LYS A 8 4.28 10.79 3.77
CA LYS A 8 5.65 10.46 4.19
C LYS A 8 5.63 9.83 5.59
N PRO A 9 6.52 8.86 5.88
CA PRO A 9 7.57 8.33 4.99
C PRO A 9 7.10 7.22 4.03
N TYR A 10 5.88 6.70 4.18
CA TYR A 10 5.44 5.47 3.51
C TYR A 10 5.05 5.65 2.04
N LYS A 11 4.39 6.76 1.68
CA LYS A 11 4.04 7.02 0.29
C LYS A 11 5.26 7.47 -0.52
N ALA A 12 5.47 6.87 -1.68
CA ALA A 12 6.44 7.34 -2.65
C ALA A 12 6.03 8.71 -3.24
N ASP A 13 7.01 9.58 -3.47
CA ASP A 13 6.81 10.79 -4.25
C ASP A 13 6.66 10.44 -5.75
N TYR A 14 6.16 11.38 -6.56
CA TYR A 14 5.94 11.13 -8.00
C TYR A 14 7.26 10.74 -8.71
N LYS A 15 7.23 9.62 -9.46
CA LYS A 15 8.38 9.01 -10.14
C LYS A 15 9.50 8.51 -9.21
N GLU A 16 9.24 8.37 -7.90
CA GLU A 16 10.14 7.69 -6.97
C GLU A 16 9.91 6.16 -6.97
N ALA A 17 10.76 5.42 -6.27
CA ALA A 17 10.57 4.00 -5.92
C ALA A 17 10.30 3.07 -7.12
N GLY A 18 10.76 3.40 -8.33
CA GLY A 18 10.57 2.53 -9.51
C GLY A 18 9.12 2.40 -9.99
N GLY A 19 8.23 3.33 -9.59
CA GLY A 19 6.81 3.31 -9.96
C GLY A 19 5.88 2.65 -8.94
N TYR A 20 6.42 2.14 -7.83
CA TYR A 20 5.63 1.67 -6.69
C TYR A 20 4.98 2.82 -5.93
N ILE A 21 3.86 2.54 -5.25
CA ILE A 21 3.08 3.51 -4.48
C ILE A 21 3.61 3.63 -3.05
N LEU A 22 3.94 2.50 -2.42
CA LEU A 22 4.43 2.43 -1.06
C LEU A 22 5.91 2.04 -0.98
N LYS A 23 6.56 2.59 0.05
CA LYS A 23 7.93 2.30 0.46
C LYS A 23 7.93 1.49 1.76
N HIS A 24 9.10 1.01 2.16
CA HIS A 24 9.33 0.40 3.48
C HIS A 24 8.52 -0.87 3.77
N SER A 25 8.45 -1.78 2.80
CA SER A 25 7.92 -3.12 3.03
C SER A 25 9.04 -4.11 3.32
N VAL A 26 8.67 -5.25 3.91
CA VAL A 26 9.61 -6.32 4.23
C VAL A 26 9.01 -7.68 3.85
N GLY A 27 9.73 -8.43 3.01
CA GLY A 27 9.35 -9.79 2.60
C GLY A 27 9.79 -10.82 3.64
N SER A 28 11.10 -10.95 3.88
CA SER A 28 11.63 -11.99 4.78
C SER A 28 12.91 -11.57 5.49
N ILE A 29 12.77 -11.01 6.69
CA ILE A 29 13.90 -10.64 7.57
C ILE A 29 14.82 -11.83 7.88
N PRO A 30 14.30 -13.02 8.27
CA PRO A 30 15.17 -14.14 8.63
C PRO A 30 16.08 -14.60 7.49
N HIS A 31 15.62 -14.46 6.25
CA HIS A 31 16.36 -14.84 5.04
C HIS A 31 17.16 -13.68 4.44
N LYS A 32 17.08 -12.48 5.04
CA LYS A 32 17.72 -11.24 4.56
C LYS A 32 17.35 -10.87 3.13
N THR A 33 16.14 -11.22 2.70
CA THR A 33 15.61 -10.88 1.37
C THR A 33 14.48 -9.86 1.49
N GLU A 34 14.42 -8.95 0.52
CA GLU A 34 13.35 -7.95 0.42
C GLU A 34 13.18 -7.13 1.72
N VAL A 35 14.27 -6.64 2.29
CA VAL A 35 14.25 -5.82 3.52
C VAL A 35 14.25 -4.34 3.14
N ASP A 36 13.25 -3.60 3.62
CA ASP A 36 13.09 -2.16 3.40
C ASP A 36 13.02 -1.76 1.92
N VAL A 37 12.24 -2.51 1.16
CA VAL A 37 12.02 -2.29 -0.29
C VAL A 37 10.52 -2.18 -0.58
N PRO A 38 10.12 -1.56 -1.71
CA PRO A 38 8.74 -1.63 -2.15
C PRO A 38 8.36 -3.07 -2.57
N LEU A 39 7.10 -3.44 -2.39
CA LEU A 39 6.59 -4.79 -2.71
C LEU A 39 5.24 -4.70 -3.41
N THR A 40 5.08 -5.45 -4.51
CA THR A 40 3.91 -5.36 -5.39
C THR A 40 2.60 -5.68 -4.66
N TYR A 41 2.64 -6.63 -3.73
CA TYR A 41 1.46 -6.99 -2.95
C TYR A 41 1.08 -5.92 -1.92
N ALA A 42 2.03 -5.12 -1.42
CA ALA A 42 1.72 -4.00 -0.54
C ALA A 42 0.90 -2.95 -1.29
N ASP A 43 1.28 -2.63 -2.52
CA ASP A 43 0.55 -1.71 -3.38
C ASP A 43 -0.84 -2.25 -3.77
N TYR A 44 -0.93 -3.55 -4.09
CA TYR A 44 -2.20 -4.21 -4.40
C TYR A 44 -3.21 -4.05 -3.24
N TYR A 45 -2.81 -4.43 -2.02
CA TYR A 45 -3.70 -4.34 -0.86
C TYR A 45 -3.95 -2.89 -0.43
N TYR A 46 -3.01 -1.98 -0.68
CA TYR A 46 -3.23 -0.55 -0.44
C TYR A 46 -4.31 0.01 -1.36
N VAL A 47 -4.25 -0.25 -2.66
CA VAL A 47 -5.28 0.18 -3.61
C VAL A 47 -6.61 -0.50 -3.30
N GLU A 48 -6.62 -1.80 -2.98
CA GLU A 48 -7.83 -2.48 -2.54
C GLU A 48 -8.45 -1.81 -1.30
N ALA A 49 -7.64 -1.48 -0.31
CA ALA A 49 -8.11 -0.80 0.90
C ALA A 49 -8.66 0.60 0.60
N LEU A 50 -8.05 1.35 -0.33
CA LEU A 50 -8.58 2.64 -0.79
C LEU A 50 -9.94 2.49 -1.48
N VAL A 51 -10.10 1.49 -2.36
CA VAL A 51 -11.38 1.19 -3.02
C VAL A 51 -12.46 0.79 -2.02
N ARG A 52 -12.12 -0.06 -1.05
CA ARG A 52 -13.01 -0.45 0.05
C ARG A 52 -13.40 0.75 0.92
N TYR A 53 -12.46 1.65 1.18
CA TYR A 53 -12.70 2.88 1.94
C TYR A 53 -13.62 3.85 1.19
N ASP A 54 -13.41 4.06 -0.12
CA ASP A 54 -14.30 4.88 -0.95
C ASP A 54 -15.74 4.32 -0.97
N ARG A 55 -15.91 3.01 -1.13
CA ARG A 55 -17.22 2.35 -1.05
C ARG A 55 -17.89 2.56 0.30
N LEU A 56 -17.15 2.45 1.39
CA LEU A 56 -17.65 2.69 2.74
C LEU A 56 -18.17 4.13 2.88
N LEU A 57 -17.44 5.12 2.36
CA LEU A 57 -17.86 6.53 2.39
C LEU A 57 -19.11 6.79 1.53
N ARG A 58 -19.32 6.01 0.47
CA ARG A 58 -20.51 6.07 -0.40
C ARG A 58 -21.71 5.28 0.13
N GLY A 59 -21.57 4.55 1.24
CA GLY A 59 -22.62 3.67 1.75
C GLY A 59 -22.84 2.39 0.91
N GLU A 60 -21.87 2.01 0.07
CA GLU A 60 -21.92 0.78 -0.73
C GLU A 60 -21.41 -0.42 0.08
N LYS A 61 -21.73 -1.65 -0.39
CA LYS A 61 -21.13 -2.88 0.15
C LYS A 61 -19.61 -2.85 -0.06
N VAL A 62 -18.87 -2.94 1.05
CA VAL A 62 -17.39 -2.87 1.05
C VAL A 62 -16.76 -3.94 0.15
N ILE A 63 -17.24 -5.18 0.27
CA ILE A 63 -16.81 -6.32 -0.54
C ILE A 63 -17.92 -6.65 -1.55
N LYS A 64 -17.61 -6.50 -2.84
CA LYS A 64 -18.47 -7.00 -3.92
C LYS A 64 -18.09 -8.46 -4.15
N GLN A 65 -19.06 -9.36 -4.00
CA GLN A 65 -18.92 -10.78 -4.31
C GLN A 65 -19.21 -11.00 -5.79
#